data_AF-Q84K88-F1
#
_entry.id   AF-Q84K88-F1
#
_cell.length_a   1.000
_cell.length_b   1.000
_cell.length_c   1.000
_cell.angle_alpha   90.00
_cell.angle_beta   90.00
_cell.angle_gamma   90.00
#
_symmetry.space_group_name_H-M   'P 1'
#
loop_
_entity.id
_entity.type
_entity.pdbx_description
1 polymer ?
#
loop_
_entity_poly.entity_id
_entity_poly.type
_entity_poly.pdbx_seq_one_letter_code
_entity_poly.pdbx_strand_id
1 'polypeptide(L)'
;LVEKFGIDPNNAFAFWDWVGGRYSVCSAVGVLPLSLQYGFSVVEKFLKGASSIDQHFQSTPFEKNMPVLLGLLSVWNVSFLGYPARAILPYSQALEKFAPHIQQVSMESNGK
;
A
#
# COMPACT_ATOMS: atom_id res chain seq x y z
N LEU A 1 -22.66 12.89 7.49
CA LEU A 1 -21.92 12.52 8.72
C LEU A 1 -20.92 13.60 9.11
N VAL A 2 -20.09 14.05 8.16
CA VAL A 2 -19.09 15.12 8.38
C VAL A 2 -19.69 16.43 8.89
N GLU A 3 -20.67 17.00 8.17
CA GLU A 3 -21.35 18.24 8.60
C GLU A 3 -22.07 18.06 9.95
N LYS A 4 -22.71 16.91 10.17
CA LYS A 4 -23.36 16.56 11.45
C LYS A 4 -22.36 16.45 12.61
N PHE A 5 -21.11 16.13 12.33
CA PHE A 5 -20.02 16.11 13.31
C PHE A 5 -19.46 17.52 13.59
N GLY A 6 -19.86 18.52 12.81
CA GLY A 6 -19.43 19.92 12.95
C GLY A 6 -18.21 20.31 12.13
N ILE A 7 -17.78 19.48 11.17
CA ILE A 7 -16.69 19.81 10.24
C ILE A 7 -17.26 20.53 9.02
N ASP A 8 -16.69 21.68 8.68
CA ASP A 8 -16.95 22.39 7.42
C ASP A 8 -16.68 21.43 6.23
N PRO A 9 -17.67 21.19 5.34
CA PRO A 9 -17.47 20.35 4.16
C PRO A 9 -16.27 20.74 3.28
N ASN A 10 -15.82 22.00 3.29
CA ASN A 10 -14.60 22.41 2.58
C ASN A 10 -13.31 21.83 3.18
N ASN A 11 -13.35 21.40 4.44
CA ASN A 11 -12.27 20.71 5.13
C ASN A 11 -12.42 19.17 5.07
N ALA A 12 -13.36 18.67 4.26
CA ALA A 12 -13.63 17.25 4.10
C ALA A 12 -12.98 16.71 2.82
N PHE A 13 -11.96 15.87 2.98
CA PHE A 13 -11.25 15.24 1.87
C PHE A 13 -11.75 13.80 1.70
N ALA A 14 -12.63 13.59 0.72
CA ALA A 14 -13.26 12.30 0.50
C ALA A 14 -12.35 11.30 -0.23
N PHE A 15 -12.68 10.01 -0.09
CA PHE A 15 -12.23 8.92 -0.93
C PHE A 15 -13.41 7.96 -1.13
N TRP A 16 -13.27 6.97 -2.02
CA TRP A 16 -14.40 6.17 -2.50
C TRP A 16 -14.39 4.73 -1.95
N ASP A 17 -15.54 4.07 -2.05
CA ASP A 17 -15.81 2.72 -1.57
C ASP A 17 -14.92 1.64 -2.21
N TRP A 18 -14.50 1.83 -3.45
CA TRP A 18 -13.55 0.95 -4.14
C TRP A 18 -12.11 1.07 -3.60
N VAL A 19 -11.82 2.05 -2.73
CA VAL A 19 -10.53 2.16 -2.04
C VAL A 19 -10.60 1.40 -0.72
N GLY A 20 -10.12 0.16 -0.72
CA GLY A 20 -10.01 -0.64 0.51
C GLY A 20 -9.05 0.00 1.52
N GLY A 21 -9.38 -0.03 2.81
CA GLY A 21 -8.61 0.67 3.87
C GLY A 21 -7.12 0.32 3.90
N ARG A 22 -6.75 -0.96 3.77
CA ARG A 22 -5.34 -1.39 3.71
C ARG A 22 -4.60 -0.97 2.43
N TYR A 23 -5.29 -0.44 1.43
CA TYR A 23 -4.75 0.09 0.17
C TYR A 23 -4.92 1.61 0.06
N SER A 24 -5.39 2.31 1.09
CA SER A 24 -5.87 3.68 0.97
C SER A 24 -4.79 4.77 1.08
N VAL A 25 -3.52 4.42 1.31
CA VAL A 25 -2.45 5.42 1.55
C VAL A 25 -2.26 6.40 0.38
N CYS A 26 -2.51 5.96 -0.86
CA CYS A 26 -2.44 6.81 -2.05
C CYS A 26 -3.70 7.68 -2.28
N SER A 27 -4.72 7.56 -1.42
CA SER A 27 -5.91 8.42 -1.42
C SER A 27 -5.76 9.60 -0.44
N ALA A 28 -6.83 10.38 -0.25
CA ALA A 28 -6.89 11.44 0.75
C ALA A 28 -6.45 10.99 2.16
N VAL A 29 -6.64 9.70 2.51
CA VAL A 29 -6.23 9.13 3.80
C VAL A 29 -4.75 9.32 4.09
N GLY A 30 -3.87 9.07 3.12
CA GLY A 30 -2.42 9.27 3.29
C GLY A 30 -1.93 10.57 2.66
N VAL A 31 -2.46 10.95 1.49
CA VAL A 31 -2.00 12.12 0.73
C VAL A 31 -2.18 13.41 1.53
N LEU A 32 -3.29 13.60 2.25
CA LEU A 32 -3.52 14.82 3.03
C LEU A 32 -2.46 14.99 4.15
N PRO A 33 -2.33 14.08 5.14
CA PRO A 33 -1.37 14.26 6.22
C PRO A 33 0.09 14.27 5.75
N LEU A 34 0.44 13.47 4.74
CA LEU A 34 1.81 13.47 4.18
C LEU A 34 2.13 14.77 3.45
N SER A 35 1.15 15.38 2.77
CA SER A 35 1.34 16.66 2.09
C SER A 35 1.51 17.80 3.08
N LEU A 36 0.81 17.75 4.22
CA LEU A 36 0.99 18.71 5.31
C LEU A 36 2.39 18.61 5.94
N GLN A 37 2.92 17.39 6.08
CA GLN A 37 4.23 17.16 6.72
C GLN A 37 5.41 17.41 5.78
N TYR A 38 5.31 17.01 4.50
CA TYR A 38 6.45 16.96 3.57
C TYR A 38 6.27 17.85 2.33
N GLY A 39 5.11 18.47 2.16
CA GLY A 39 4.74 19.21 0.96
C GLY A 39 4.21 18.31 -0.15
N PHE A 40 3.24 18.82 -0.91
CA PHE A 40 2.60 18.06 -1.99
C PHE A 40 3.58 17.63 -3.08
N SER A 41 4.62 18.42 -3.36
CA SER A 41 5.63 18.07 -4.38
C SER A 41 6.42 16.79 -4.03
N VAL A 42 6.59 16.48 -2.75
CA VAL A 42 7.20 15.21 -2.30
C VAL A 42 6.20 14.06 -2.44
N VAL A 43 4.94 14.27 -2.03
CA VAL A 43 3.88 13.26 -2.16
C VAL A 43 3.59 12.94 -3.63
N GLU A 44 3.64 13.91 -4.52
CA GLU A 44 3.48 13.71 -5.95
C GLU A 44 4.56 12.76 -6.51
N LYS A 45 5.81 12.88 -6.04
CA LYS A 45 6.88 11.93 -6.40
C LYS A 45 6.59 10.52 -5.89
N PHE A 46 6.08 10.41 -4.66
CA PHE A 46 5.64 9.13 -4.10
C PHE A 46 4.54 8.48 -4.95
N LEU A 47 3.50 9.25 -5.33
CA LEU A 47 2.40 8.76 -6.18
C LEU A 47 2.89 8.36 -7.58
N LYS A 48 3.83 9.11 -8.18
CA LYS A 48 4.47 8.74 -9.45
C LYS A 48 5.24 7.42 -9.33
N GLY A 49 5.92 7.20 -8.21
CA GLY A 49 6.57 5.92 -7.90
C GLY A 49 5.58 4.76 -7.83
N ALA A 50 4.46 4.93 -7.12
CA ALA A 50 3.39 3.93 -7.05
C ALA A 50 2.82 3.61 -8.45
N SER A 51 2.45 4.65 -9.21
CA SER A 51 1.93 4.49 -10.58
C SER A 51 2.92 3.81 -11.52
N SER A 52 4.23 4.04 -11.35
CA SER A 52 5.25 3.35 -12.15
C SER A 52 5.28 1.84 -11.88
N ILE A 53 5.10 1.42 -10.63
CA ILE A 53 5.00 0.00 -10.28
C ILE A 53 3.67 -0.60 -10.76
N ASP A 54 2.57 0.15 -10.74
CA ASP A 54 1.29 -0.29 -11.30
C ASP A 54 1.40 -0.55 -12.81
N GLN A 55 2.02 0.37 -13.56
CA GLN A 55 2.28 0.20 -14.99
C GLN A 55 3.18 -1.00 -15.27
N HIS A 56 4.24 -1.16 -14.48
CA HIS A 56 5.13 -2.33 -14.57
C HIS A 56 4.37 -3.63 -14.33
N PHE A 57 3.53 -3.69 -13.30
CA PHE A 57 2.72 -4.85 -12.97
C PHE A 57 1.72 -5.19 -14.08
N GLN A 58 1.07 -4.18 -14.66
CA GLN A 58 0.04 -4.36 -15.69
C GLN A 58 0.62 -4.81 -17.05
N SER A 59 1.78 -4.27 -17.44
CA SER A 59 2.26 -4.39 -18.83
C SER A 59 3.45 -5.34 -19.03
N THR A 60 4.18 -5.68 -17.96
CA THR A 60 5.40 -6.50 -18.07
C THR A 60 5.05 -7.99 -18.16
N PRO A 61 5.65 -8.76 -19.10
CA PRO A 61 5.52 -10.21 -19.14
C PRO A 61 5.85 -10.86 -17.80
N PHE A 62 5.11 -11.89 -17.40
CA PHE A 62 5.19 -12.47 -16.05
C PHE A 62 6.61 -12.88 -15.63
N GLU A 63 7.39 -13.44 -16.55
CA GLU A 63 8.78 -13.87 -16.31
C GLU A 63 9.72 -12.72 -15.89
N LYS A 64 9.33 -11.47 -16.16
CA LYS A 64 10.08 -10.24 -15.82
C LYS A 64 9.31 -9.34 -14.85
N ASN A 65 8.17 -9.79 -14.35
CA ASN A 65 7.25 -8.98 -13.57
C ASN A 65 7.53 -9.17 -12.07
N MET A 66 8.29 -8.23 -11.49
CA MET A 66 8.71 -8.27 -10.07
C MET A 66 7.58 -8.59 -9.07
N PRO A 67 6.41 -7.91 -9.05
CA PRO A 67 5.32 -8.29 -8.15
C PRO A 67 4.76 -9.70 -8.38
N VAL A 68 4.62 -10.13 -9.64
CA VAL A 68 4.14 -11.50 -9.97
C VAL A 68 5.11 -12.54 -9.44
N LEU A 69 6.40 -12.38 -9.71
CA LEU A 69 7.43 -13.31 -9.24
C LEU A 69 7.47 -13.39 -7.70
N LEU A 70 7.36 -12.24 -7.01
CA LEU A 70 7.31 -12.19 -5.55
C LEU A 70 6.05 -12.88 -4.97
N GLY A 71 4.92 -12.78 -5.68
CA GLY A 71 3.69 -13.50 -5.36
C GLY A 71 3.83 -15.01 -5.53
N LEU A 72 4.38 -15.45 -6.67
CA LEU A 72 4.62 -16.87 -6.95
C LEU A 72 5.60 -17.51 -5.96
N LEU A 73 6.65 -16.79 -5.55
CA LEU A 73 7.55 -17.25 -4.48
C LEU A 73 6.81 -17.43 -3.15
N SER A 74 5.82 -16.57 -2.86
CA SER A 74 4.95 -16.75 -1.69
C SER A 74 4.17 -18.05 -1.77
N VAL A 75 3.53 -18.30 -2.91
CA VAL A 75 2.71 -19.49 -3.14
C VAL A 75 3.58 -20.75 -3.05
N TRP A 76 4.77 -20.71 -3.64
CA TRP A 76 5.74 -21.82 -3.58
C TRP A 76 6.14 -22.14 -2.14
N ASN A 77 6.60 -21.14 -1.38
CA ASN A 77 7.06 -21.33 -0.02
C ASN A 77 5.94 -21.82 0.91
N VAL A 78 4.74 -21.25 0.80
CA VAL A 78 3.62 -21.61 1.68
C VAL A 78 2.98 -22.94 1.29
N SER A 79 2.67 -23.14 0.00
CA SER A 79 1.82 -24.25 -0.46
C SER A 79 2.59 -25.52 -0.75
N PHE A 80 3.86 -25.41 -1.16
CA PHE A 80 4.67 -26.57 -1.56
C PHE A 80 5.77 -26.90 -0.55
N LEU A 81 6.43 -25.88 0.03
CA LEU A 81 7.47 -26.10 1.04
C LEU A 81 6.95 -26.09 2.48
N GLY A 82 5.70 -25.67 2.71
CA GLY A 82 5.08 -25.66 4.03
C GLY A 82 5.69 -24.61 4.98
N TYR A 83 6.22 -23.51 4.45
CA TYR A 83 6.71 -22.37 5.25
C TYR A 83 5.61 -21.32 5.44
N PRO A 84 4.93 -21.28 6.61
CA PRO A 84 3.72 -20.48 6.79
C PRO A 84 3.99 -19.02 7.14
N ALA A 85 5.25 -18.66 7.39
CA ALA A 85 5.65 -17.34 7.86
C ALA A 85 6.63 -16.67 6.91
N ARG A 86 6.51 -15.34 6.79
CA ARG A 86 7.43 -14.49 6.04
C ARG A 86 7.97 -13.41 6.97
N ALA A 87 9.29 -13.35 7.12
CA ALA A 87 9.95 -12.24 7.79
C ALA A 87 10.15 -11.06 6.82
N ILE A 88 9.82 -9.85 7.25
CA ILE A 88 10.09 -8.60 6.52
C ILE A 88 11.13 -7.83 7.32
N LEU A 89 12.37 -7.81 6.82
CA LEU A 89 13.55 -7.33 7.55
C LEU A 89 14.20 -6.15 6.81
N PRO A 90 13.61 -4.94 6.85
CA PRO A 90 14.23 -3.78 6.22
C PRO A 90 15.48 -3.35 6.99
N TYR A 91 16.62 -3.25 6.30
CA TYR A 91 17.89 -2.80 6.88
C TYR A 91 17.96 -1.26 6.93
N SER A 92 16.92 -0.64 7.48
CA SER A 92 16.82 0.81 7.64
C SER A 92 15.84 1.15 8.76
N GLN A 93 16.30 1.91 9.76
CA GLN A 93 15.45 2.32 10.89
C GLN A 93 14.24 3.14 10.44
N ALA A 94 14.38 3.93 9.36
CA ALA A 94 13.29 4.71 8.80
C ALA A 94 12.10 3.85 8.32
N LEU A 95 12.30 2.54 8.12
CA LEU A 95 11.29 1.58 7.72
C LEU A 95 10.73 0.74 8.89
N GLU A 96 10.93 1.17 10.14
CA GLU A 96 10.43 0.44 11.32
C GLU A 96 8.92 0.16 11.30
N LYS A 97 8.11 1.01 10.63
CA LYS A 97 6.65 0.83 10.49
C LYS A 97 6.24 0.11 9.22
N PHE A 98 7.19 -0.28 8.36
CA PHE A 98 6.88 -0.97 7.11
C PHE A 98 6.31 -2.36 7.35
N ALA A 99 6.93 -3.18 8.22
CA ALA A 99 6.46 -4.53 8.49
C ALA A 99 5.03 -4.57 9.07
N PRO A 100 4.65 -3.73 10.07
CA PRO A 100 3.27 -3.62 10.54
C PRO A 100 2.27 -3.25 9.43
N HIS A 101 2.64 -2.35 8.51
CA HIS A 101 1.76 -2.01 7.38
C HIS A 101 1.55 -3.21 6.44
N ILE A 102 2.63 -3.89 6.05
CA ILE A 102 2.54 -5.07 5.17
C ILE A 102 1.79 -6.22 5.84
N GLN A 103 1.85 -6.34 7.16
CA GLN A 103 1.08 -7.32 7.92
C GLN A 103 -0.42 -7.16 7.62
N GLN A 104 -0.96 -5.94 7.72
CA GLN A 104 -2.36 -5.68 7.40
C GLN A 104 -2.66 -5.95 5.92
N VAL A 105 -1.82 -5.43 5.02
CA VAL A 105 -1.99 -5.60 3.56
C VAL A 105 -2.06 -7.08 3.17
N SER A 106 -1.17 -7.91 3.73
CA SER A 106 -1.08 -9.32 3.37
C SER A 106 -2.11 -10.17 4.11
N MET A 107 -2.12 -10.11 5.44
CA MET A 107 -2.88 -11.06 6.26
C MET A 107 -4.39 -10.78 6.22
N GLU A 108 -4.82 -9.52 6.21
CA GLU A 108 -6.25 -9.19 6.14
C GLU A 108 -6.84 -9.48 4.75
N SER A 109 -6.02 -9.38 3.69
CA SER A 109 -6.42 -9.72 2.33
C SER A 109 -6.58 -11.22 2.14
N ASN A 110 -5.53 -11.97 2.50
CA ASN A 110 -5.33 -13.35 2.06
C ASN A 110 -5.45 -14.39 3.20
N GLY A 111 -5.59 -13.96 4.46
CA GLY A 111 -5.87 -14.83 5.60
C GLY A 111 -7.33 -15.27 5.60
N LYS A 112 -7.68 -16.07 4.60
CA LYS A 112 -9.00 -16.66 4.36
C LYS A 112 -8.85 -18.17 4.33
#